data_AF-A0A3M0WTK1-F1
#
_entry.id   AF-A0A3M0WTK1-F1
#
_cell.length_a   1.000
_cell.length_b   1.000
_cell.length_c   1.000
_cell.angle_alpha   90.00
_cell.angle_beta   90.00
_cell.angle_gamma   90.00
#
_symmetry.space_group_name_H-M   'P 1'
#
loop_
_entity.id
_entity.type
_entity.pdbx_description
1 polymer ?
#
loop_
_entity_poly.entity_id
_entity_poly.type
_entity_poly.pdbx_seq_one_letter_code
_entity_poly.pdbx_strand_id
1 'polypeptide(L)'
;MMSLVTLSDPRSPVSEAYRTLRTNLQFYSLDKPIRTLVVTSPSVDEGKSTTVANLAVTMAQSGRRTILVDCDLRRPSLHALFDVSNNSGLTTMVLGEDEEPPLQETAVPNLWLLPSGPKPPNPADLLGAKRMDQVIAALQDRAEIVLFDAPPVIA
;
A
#
# COMPACT_ATOMS: atom_id res chain seq x y z
N MET A 1 7.72 -0.13 -18.65
CA MET A 1 7.03 -0.90 -17.60
C MET A 1 7.83 -0.69 -16.32
N MET A 2 7.31 0.06 -15.35
CA MET A 2 8.05 0.32 -14.11
C MET A 2 8.30 -1.01 -13.41
N SER A 3 9.56 -1.35 -13.19
CA SER A 3 9.95 -2.62 -12.59
C SER A 3 10.35 -2.41 -11.13
N LEU A 4 9.74 -3.14 -10.21
CA LEU A 4 10.15 -3.18 -8.82
C LEU A 4 11.49 -3.92 -8.71
N VAL A 5 12.54 -3.24 -8.24
CA VAL A 5 13.89 -3.82 -8.13
C VAL A 5 13.93 -5.08 -7.27
N THR A 6 13.08 -5.17 -6.26
CA THR A 6 12.93 -6.35 -5.40
C THR A 6 12.42 -7.60 -6.14
N LEU A 7 11.87 -7.41 -7.35
CA LEU A 7 11.45 -8.48 -8.26
C LEU A 7 12.41 -8.66 -9.45
N SER A 8 12.86 -7.56 -10.08
CA SER A 8 13.72 -7.64 -11.28
C SER A 8 15.19 -7.89 -10.99
N ASP A 9 15.72 -7.36 -9.88
CA ASP A 9 17.05 -7.68 -9.39
C ASP A 9 17.03 -7.94 -7.87
N PRO A 10 16.51 -9.12 -7.46
CA PRO A 10 16.31 -9.43 -6.06
C PRO A 10 17.60 -9.50 -5.25
N ARG A 11 18.77 -9.66 -5.88
CA ARG A 11 20.07 -9.78 -5.20
C ARG A 11 20.87 -8.47 -5.21
N SER A 12 20.33 -7.40 -5.79
CA SER A 12 21.00 -6.10 -5.80
C SER A 12 21.17 -5.50 -4.39
N PRO A 13 22.17 -4.63 -4.19
CA PRO A 13 22.29 -3.84 -2.96
C PRO A 13 21.04 -3.01 -2.65
N VAL A 14 20.31 -2.56 -3.67
CA VAL A 14 19.06 -1.80 -3.49
C VAL A 14 17.96 -2.70 -2.91
N SER A 15 17.82 -3.93 -3.41
CA SER A 15 16.91 -4.91 -2.84
C SER A 15 17.25 -5.27 -1.39
N GLU A 16 18.54 -5.37 -1.06
CA GLU A 16 19.00 -5.56 0.33
C GLU A 16 18.67 -4.36 1.24
N ALA A 17 18.69 -3.13 0.72
CA ALA A 17 18.27 -1.95 1.48
C ALA A 17 16.79 -2.04 1.88
N TYR A 18 15.91 -2.52 0.99
CA TYR A 18 14.50 -2.78 1.34
C TYR A 18 14.33 -3.90 2.36
N ARG A 19 15.13 -4.98 2.28
CA ARG A 19 15.12 -6.05 3.31
C ARG A 19 15.61 -5.54 4.66
N THR A 20 16.59 -4.65 4.66
CA THR A 20 17.08 -3.98 5.87
C THR A 20 15.99 -3.09 6.47
N LEU A 21 15.31 -2.28 5.65
CA LEU A 21 14.17 -1.46 6.09
C LEU A 21 13.06 -2.32 6.70
N ARG A 22 12.65 -3.41 6.03
CA ARG A 22 11.68 -4.38 6.56
C ARG A 22 12.09 -4.90 7.92
N THR A 23 13.35 -5.32 8.05
CA THR A 23 13.91 -5.88 9.28
C THR A 23 13.88 -4.85 10.41
N ASN A 24 14.27 -3.60 10.14
CA ASN A 24 14.21 -2.51 11.11
C ASN A 24 12.77 -2.23 11.59
N LEU A 25 11.79 -2.28 10.68
CA LEU A 25 10.37 -2.11 11.04
C LEU A 25 9.84 -3.29 11.86
N GLN A 26 10.26 -4.51 11.57
CA GLN A 26 9.88 -5.71 12.33
C GLN A 26 10.43 -5.67 13.76
N PHE A 27 11.64 -5.14 13.96
CA PHE A 27 12.28 -5.04 15.26
C PHE A 27 11.99 -3.73 16.02
N TYR A 28 11.26 -2.79 15.42
CA TYR A 28 10.93 -1.52 16.07
C TYR A 28 10.20 -1.71 17.41
N SER A 29 9.29 -2.70 17.48
CA SER A 29 8.59 -3.05 18.72
C SER A 29 8.19 -4.53 18.70
N LEU A 30 8.91 -5.33 19.49
CA LEU A 30 8.64 -6.77 19.63
C LEU A 30 7.32 -7.03 20.35
N ASP A 31 6.97 -6.18 21.33
CA ASP A 31 5.76 -6.35 22.15
C ASP A 31 4.51 -5.85 21.43
N LYS A 32 4.67 -4.88 20.51
CA LYS A 32 3.57 -4.28 19.74
C LYS A 32 3.97 -4.19 18.26
N PRO A 33 3.83 -5.29 17.50
CA PRO A 33 4.19 -5.30 16.10
C PRO A 33 3.38 -4.26 15.32
N ILE A 34 4.05 -3.58 14.38
CA ILE A 34 3.41 -2.62 13.48
C ILE A 34 2.41 -3.39 12.59
N ARG A 35 1.12 -3.02 12.68
CA ARG A 35 0.05 -3.58 11.83
C ARG A 35 -0.36 -2.65 10.70
N THR A 36 -0.11 -1.35 10.83
CA THR A 36 -0.42 -0.32 9.82
C THR A 36 0.74 0.66 9.70
N LEU A 37 1.08 1.07 8.48
CA LEU A 37 2.13 2.04 8.21
C LEU A 37 1.72 2.94 7.04
N VAL A 38 1.79 4.25 7.24
CA VAL A 38 1.62 5.24 6.18
C VAL A 38 3.00 5.67 5.67
N VAL A 39 3.16 5.71 4.35
CA VAL A 39 4.34 6.25 3.67
C VAL A 39 3.90 7.47 2.88
N THR A 40 4.59 8.59 3.07
CA THR A 40 4.38 9.86 2.37
C THR A 40 5.73 10.50 2.05
N SER A 41 5.72 11.65 1.39
CA SER A 41 6.92 12.42 1.04
C SER A 41 6.65 13.93 1.15
N PRO A 42 7.70 14.75 1.33
CA PRO A 42 7.57 16.21 1.26
C PRO A 42 6.91 16.71 -0.03
N SER A 43 7.27 16.14 -1.19
CA SER A 43 6.88 16.62 -2.52
C SER A 43 6.58 15.48 -3.50
N VAL A 44 6.01 15.84 -4.65
CA VAL A 44 5.71 14.91 -5.75
C VAL A 44 7.02 14.35 -6.35
N ASP A 45 6.97 13.14 -6.89
CA ASP A 45 8.08 12.46 -7.60
C ASP A 45 9.32 12.11 -6.76
N GLU A 46 9.19 12.03 -5.43
CA GLU A 46 10.28 11.61 -4.52
C GLU A 46 10.40 10.09 -4.33
N GLY A 47 9.71 9.29 -5.16
CA GLY A 47 9.83 7.83 -5.13
C GLY A 47 9.10 7.14 -3.96
N LYS A 48 8.17 7.81 -3.29
CA LYS A 48 7.37 7.26 -2.18
C LYS A 48 6.62 5.97 -2.58
N SER A 49 5.93 6.00 -3.71
CA SER A 49 5.12 4.88 -4.23
C SER A 49 6.00 3.69 -4.60
N THR A 50 7.16 3.95 -5.22
CA THR A 50 8.17 2.92 -5.51
C THR A 50 8.74 2.33 -4.21
N THR A 51 8.98 3.16 -3.20
CA THR A 51 9.54 2.74 -1.91
C THR A 51 8.58 1.84 -1.16
N VAL A 52 7.32 2.27 -1.00
CA VAL A 52 6.30 1.48 -0.29
C VAL A 52 5.95 0.20 -1.05
N ALA A 53 5.95 0.20 -2.38
CA ALA A 53 5.72 -1.00 -3.18
C ALA A 53 6.85 -2.04 -3.02
N ASN A 54 8.12 -1.64 -3.08
CA ASN A 54 9.24 -2.56 -2.82
C ASN A 54 9.26 -3.05 -1.37
N LEU A 55 8.89 -2.19 -0.40
CA LEU A 55 8.71 -2.61 0.98
C LEU A 55 7.60 -3.67 1.11
N ALA A 56 6.47 -3.47 0.44
CA ALA A 56 5.36 -4.43 0.42
C ALA A 56 5.79 -5.79 -0.15
N VAL A 57 6.56 -5.79 -1.24
CA VAL A 57 7.14 -7.02 -1.82
C VAL A 57 8.04 -7.73 -0.81
N THR A 58 8.96 -7.01 -0.15
CA THR A 58 9.87 -7.67 0.82
C THR A 58 9.15 -8.16 2.07
N MET A 59 8.07 -7.49 2.52
CA MET A 59 7.19 -7.97 3.59
C MET A 59 6.49 -9.28 3.17
N ALA A 60 5.88 -9.31 1.99
CA ALA A 60 5.18 -10.49 1.48
C ALA A 60 6.13 -11.68 1.24
N GLN A 61 7.34 -11.43 0.69
CA GLN A 61 8.39 -12.43 0.52
C GLN A 61 8.89 -13.03 1.86
N SER A 62 8.68 -12.35 3.00
CA SER A 62 8.96 -12.91 4.32
C SER A 62 7.86 -13.84 4.86
N GLY A 63 6.81 -14.08 4.07
CA GLY A 63 5.66 -14.92 4.42
C GLY A 63 4.51 -14.17 5.09
N ARG A 64 4.62 -12.85 5.28
CA ARG A 64 3.56 -12.05 5.90
C ARG A 64 2.42 -11.75 4.94
N ARG A 65 1.19 -11.93 5.40
CA ARG A 65 0.01 -11.43 4.68
C ARG A 65 0.05 -9.91 4.65
N THR A 66 0.27 -9.34 3.46
CA THR A 66 0.54 -7.92 3.25
C THR A 66 -0.52 -7.32 2.35
N ILE A 67 -1.13 -6.22 2.79
CA ILE A 67 -1.98 -5.39 1.92
C ILE A 67 -1.26 -4.07 1.67
N LEU A 68 -1.17 -3.67 0.40
CA LEU A 68 -0.78 -2.34 -0.02
C LEU A 68 -2.02 -1.56 -0.44
N VAL A 69 -2.14 -0.29 -0.04
CA VAL A 69 -3.29 0.56 -0.32
C VAL A 69 -2.81 1.82 -1.02
N ASP A 70 -3.44 2.16 -2.15
CA ASP A 70 -3.20 3.41 -2.87
C ASP A 70 -4.13 4.52 -2.33
N CYS A 71 -3.61 5.36 -1.45
CA CYS A 71 -4.33 6.52 -0.91
C CYS A 71 -4.01 7.82 -1.67
N ASP A 72 -3.16 7.80 -2.70
CA ASP A 72 -2.93 8.95 -3.58
C ASP A 72 -4.04 9.02 -4.63
N LEU A 73 -5.26 9.37 -4.19
CA LEU A 73 -6.44 9.44 -5.05
C LEU A 73 -6.35 10.54 -6.13
N ARG A 74 -5.33 11.41 -6.06
CA ARG A 74 -5.08 12.47 -7.05
C ARG A 74 -4.26 11.94 -8.22
N ARG A 75 -3.23 11.13 -7.94
CA ARG A 75 -2.31 10.55 -8.93
C ARG A 75 -2.01 9.08 -8.60
N PRO A 76 -3.02 8.19 -8.65
CA PRO A 76 -2.84 6.79 -8.27
C PRO A 76 -1.92 6.10 -9.27
N SER A 77 -1.02 5.27 -8.76
CA SER A 77 0.05 4.66 -9.56
C SER A 77 0.29 3.19 -9.28
N LEU A 78 -0.20 2.68 -8.14
CA LEU A 78 0.14 1.31 -7.71
C LEU A 78 -0.52 0.26 -8.61
N HIS A 79 -1.74 0.50 -9.10
CA HIS A 79 -2.42 -0.43 -10.00
C HIS A 79 -1.61 -0.70 -11.28
N ALA A 80 -0.97 0.33 -11.85
CA ALA A 80 -0.11 0.19 -13.03
C ALA A 80 1.22 -0.49 -12.71
N LEU A 81 1.74 -0.29 -11.49
CA LEU A 81 2.98 -0.90 -11.02
C LEU A 81 2.85 -2.42 -10.79
N PHE A 82 1.66 -2.86 -10.39
CA PHE A 82 1.34 -4.27 -10.13
C PHE A 82 0.54 -4.94 -11.27
N ASP A 83 0.23 -4.21 -12.34
CA ASP A 83 -0.55 -4.68 -13.49
C ASP A 83 -1.93 -5.26 -13.11
N VAL A 84 -2.70 -4.50 -12.32
CA VAL A 84 -4.04 -4.89 -11.85
C VAL A 84 -5.10 -3.83 -12.19
N SER A 85 -6.37 -4.21 -12.12
CA SER A 85 -7.49 -3.30 -12.37
C SER A 85 -7.59 -2.18 -11.33
N ASN A 86 -8.03 -0.99 -11.74
CA ASN A 86 -8.35 0.14 -10.87
C ASN A 86 -9.83 0.55 -10.94
N ASN A 87 -10.71 -0.35 -11.39
CA ASN A 87 -12.14 -0.05 -11.57
C ASN A 87 -12.91 0.02 -10.25
N SER A 88 -12.44 -0.70 -9.23
CA SER A 88 -12.94 -0.67 -7.85
C SER A 88 -11.73 -0.65 -6.91
N GLY A 89 -11.84 0.05 -5.78
CA GLY A 89 -10.73 0.27 -4.87
C GLY A 89 -11.17 1.05 -3.63
N LEU A 90 -10.24 1.79 -3.04
CA LEU A 90 -10.48 2.56 -1.83
C LEU A 90 -11.66 3.53 -1.96
N THR A 91 -11.77 4.23 -3.10
CA THR A 91 -12.84 5.20 -3.35
C THR A 91 -14.21 4.53 -3.35
N THR A 92 -14.38 3.41 -4.05
CA THR A 92 -15.67 2.70 -4.10
C THR A 92 -15.99 2.07 -2.75
N MET A 93 -14.98 1.56 -2.02
CA MET A 93 -15.18 0.97 -0.69
C MET A 93 -15.63 1.99 0.36
N VAL A 94 -15.11 3.22 0.30
CA VAL A 94 -15.50 4.28 1.23
C VAL A 94 -16.87 4.87 0.88
N LEU A 95 -17.23 4.93 -0.41
CA LEU A 95 -18.52 5.47 -0.86
C LEU A 95 -19.66 4.43 -0.87
N GLY A 96 -19.31 3.15 -0.90
CA GLY A 96 -20.25 2.04 -0.94
C GLY A 96 -20.62 1.51 0.45
N GLU A 97 -21.54 0.55 0.45
CA GLU A 97 -22.02 -0.12 1.67
C GLU A 97 -21.31 -1.47 1.89
N ASP A 98 -20.59 -1.97 0.88
CA ASP A 98 -19.87 -3.24 0.94
C ASP A 98 -18.82 -3.25 2.06
N GLU A 99 -18.81 -4.32 2.86
CA GLU A 99 -17.83 -4.54 3.93
C GLU A 99 -16.56 -5.23 3.41
N GLU A 100 -16.67 -5.95 2.30
CA GLU A 100 -15.60 -6.70 1.68
C GLU A 100 -14.68 -5.75 0.90
N PRO A 101 -13.39 -5.61 1.27
CA PRO A 101 -12.47 -4.76 0.52
C PRO A 101 -12.24 -5.34 -0.89
N PRO A 102 -12.34 -4.55 -1.97
CA PRO A 102 -12.13 -5.01 -3.35
C PRO A 102 -10.64 -5.22 -3.67
N LEU A 103 -9.99 -6.12 -2.93
CA LEU A 103 -8.57 -6.45 -3.06
C LEU A 103 -8.28 -7.11 -4.40
N GLN A 104 -7.20 -6.68 -5.03
CA GLN A 104 -6.62 -7.30 -6.21
C GLN A 104 -5.44 -8.18 -5.79
N GLU A 105 -5.42 -9.43 -6.24
CA GLU A 105 -4.23 -10.27 -6.13
C GLU A 105 -3.12 -9.71 -7.01
N THR A 106 -1.89 -9.70 -6.50
CA THR A 106 -0.71 -9.35 -7.30
C THR A 106 0.02 -10.63 -7.74
N ALA A 107 0.96 -10.50 -8.69
CA ALA A 107 1.85 -11.60 -9.05
C ALA A 107 2.79 -12.05 -7.91
N VAL A 108 2.83 -11.31 -6.78
CA VAL A 108 3.66 -11.62 -5.62
C VAL A 108 2.82 -12.36 -4.58
N PRO A 109 3.17 -13.61 -4.23
CA PRO A 109 2.46 -14.35 -3.19
C PRO A 109 2.39 -13.57 -1.86
N ASN A 110 1.26 -13.67 -1.17
CA ASN A 110 0.96 -12.95 0.08
C ASN A 110 0.87 -11.42 -0.02
N LEU A 111 0.81 -10.86 -1.24
CA LEU A 111 0.62 -9.43 -1.47
C LEU A 111 -0.67 -9.16 -2.24
N TRP A 112 -1.54 -8.38 -1.61
CA TRP A 112 -2.75 -7.85 -2.23
C TRP A 112 -2.66 -6.33 -2.35
N LEU A 113 -3.28 -5.78 -3.39
CA LEU A 113 -3.43 -4.34 -3.59
C LEU A 113 -4.90 -3.95 -3.38
N LEU A 114 -5.16 -2.97 -2.52
CA LEU A 114 -6.37 -2.15 -2.60
C LEU A 114 -6.02 -0.91 -3.45
N PRO A 115 -6.35 -0.90 -4.75
CA PRO A 115 -6.03 0.25 -5.60
C PRO A 115 -6.91 1.44 -5.22
N SER A 116 -6.69 2.62 -5.80
CA SER A 116 -7.43 3.83 -5.43
C SER A 116 -8.91 3.75 -5.77
N GLY A 117 -9.25 3.00 -6.82
CA GLY A 117 -10.52 3.09 -7.52
C GLY A 117 -10.62 4.37 -8.37
N PRO A 118 -11.82 4.65 -8.91
CA PRO A 118 -12.13 5.87 -9.66
C PRO A 118 -11.81 7.13 -8.86
N LYS A 119 -11.38 8.19 -9.55
CA LYS A 119 -11.06 9.46 -8.88
C LYS A 119 -12.33 10.07 -8.24
N PRO A 120 -12.34 10.33 -6.91
CA PRO A 120 -13.46 11.00 -6.26
C PRO A 120 -13.46 12.51 -6.55
N PRO A 121 -14.59 13.20 -6.37
CA PRO A 121 -14.66 14.65 -6.49
C PRO A 121 -13.75 15.35 -5.45
N ASN A 122 -13.80 14.89 -4.19
CA ASN A 122 -13.02 15.45 -3.08
C ASN A 122 -12.21 14.35 -2.37
N PRO A 123 -10.93 14.13 -2.75
CA PRO A 123 -10.05 13.14 -2.13
C PRO A 123 -9.87 13.27 -0.62
N ALA A 124 -9.67 14.49 -0.12
CA ALA A 124 -9.36 14.72 1.29
C ALA A 124 -10.56 14.40 2.20
N ASP A 125 -11.76 14.83 1.81
CA ASP A 125 -13.00 14.56 2.54
C ASP A 125 -13.28 13.05 2.60
N LEU A 126 -13.02 12.33 1.50
CA LEU A 126 -13.18 10.89 1.44
C LEU A 126 -12.24 10.17 2.42
N LEU A 127 -10.96 10.53 2.44
CA LEU A 127 -9.98 9.92 3.36
C LEU A 127 -10.26 10.29 4.83
N GLY A 128 -10.87 11.46 5.08
CA GLY A 128 -11.28 11.90 6.42
C GLY A 128 -12.65 11.36 6.87
N ALA A 129 -13.34 10.58 6.04
CA ALA A 129 -14.66 10.06 6.38
C ALA A 129 -14.59 8.99 7.48
N LYS A 130 -15.60 8.94 8.36
CA LYS A 130 -15.72 7.91 9.41
C LYS A 130 -15.69 6.48 8.87
N ARG A 131 -16.15 6.27 7.63
CA ARG A 131 -16.10 4.97 6.95
C ARG A 131 -14.66 4.47 6.77
N MET A 132 -13.67 5.35 6.71
CA MET A 132 -12.27 4.98 6.60
C MET A 132 -11.78 4.16 7.81
N ASP A 133 -12.28 4.43 9.01
CA ASP A 133 -11.93 3.63 10.20
C ASP A 133 -12.38 2.18 10.05
N GLN A 134 -13.56 1.96 9.46
CA GLN A 134 -14.11 0.63 9.18
C GLN A 134 -13.33 -0.07 8.07
N VAL A 135 -12.91 0.68 7.04
CA VAL A 135 -12.02 0.17 5.99
C VAL A 135 -10.70 -0.32 6.60
N ILE A 136 -10.05 0.50 7.42
CA ILE A 136 -8.77 0.14 8.06
C ILE A 136 -8.93 -1.13 8.91
N ALA A 137 -9.99 -1.22 9.72
CA ALA A 137 -10.29 -2.40 10.53
C ALA A 137 -10.45 -3.66 9.65
N ALA A 138 -11.25 -3.58 8.59
CA ALA A 138 -11.48 -4.71 7.67
C ALA A 138 -10.18 -5.18 6.98
N LEU A 139 -9.25 -4.26 6.68
CA LEU A 139 -7.95 -4.60 6.12
C LEU A 139 -7.02 -5.26 7.17
N GLN A 140 -7.03 -4.78 8.41
CA GLN A 140 -6.23 -5.33 9.51
C GLN A 140 -6.67 -6.75 9.93
N ASP A 141 -7.93 -7.11 9.72
CA ASP A 141 -8.42 -8.46 9.97
C ASP A 141 -7.90 -9.48 8.94
N ARG A 142 -7.56 -9.00 7.73
CA ARG A 142 -7.12 -9.83 6.60
C ARG A 142 -5.61 -9.94 6.48
N ALA A 143 -4.89 -8.94 6.97
CA ALA A 143 -3.44 -8.83 6.83
C ALA A 143 -2.71 -8.72 8.17
N GLU A 144 -1.47 -9.17 8.19
CA GLU A 144 -0.57 -8.93 9.32
C GLU A 144 0.02 -7.53 9.27
N ILE A 145 0.13 -6.95 8.07
CA ILE A 145 0.56 -5.57 7.85
C ILE A 145 -0.19 -4.93 6.68
N VAL A 146 -0.64 -3.70 6.89
CA VAL A 146 -1.26 -2.84 5.88
C VAL A 146 -0.37 -1.62 5.65
N LEU A 147 0.05 -1.41 4.41
CA LEU A 147 0.89 -0.29 3.99
C LEU A 147 0.05 0.68 3.17
N PHE A 148 0.10 1.97 3.50
CA PHE A 148 -0.66 3.02 2.80
C PHE A 148 0.31 3.94 2.05
N ASP A 149 0.15 4.05 0.74
CA ASP A 149 0.81 5.07 -0.09
C ASP A 149 -0.03 6.35 -0.05
N ALA A 150 0.42 7.35 0.71
CA ALA A 150 -0.30 8.61 0.87
C ALA A 150 0.28 9.70 -0.03
N PRO A 151 -0.53 10.68 -0.49
CA PRO A 151 -0.04 11.80 -1.29
C PRO A 151 1.02 12.61 -0.51
N PRO A 152 1.84 13.43 -1.21
CA PRO A 152 2.82 14.29 -0.55
C PRO A 152 2.18 15.32 0.39
N VAL A 153 2.90 15.74 1.42
CA VAL A 153 2.36 16.59 2.50
C VAL A 153 2.25 18.07 2.13
N ILE A 154 3.14 18.60 1.28
CA ILE A 154 3.26 20.05 1.02
C ILE A 154 2.63 20.48 -0.33
N ALA A 155 2.25 19.53 -1.18
CA ALA A 155 1.90 19.74 -2.59
C ALA A 155 0.69 20.64 -2.88
#